data_AF-A0A175A041-F1
#
_entry.id   AF-A0A175A041-F1
#
_cell.length_a   1.000
_cell.length_b   1.000
_cell.length_c   1.000
_cell.angle_alpha   90.00
_cell.angle_beta   90.00
_cell.angle_gamma   90.00
#
_symmetry.space_group_name_H-M   'P 1'
#
loop_
_entity.id
_entity.type
_entity.pdbx_description
1 polymer ?
#
loop_
_entity_poly.entity_id
_entity_poly.type
_entity_poly.pdbx_seq_one_letter_code
_entity_poly.pdbx_strand_id
1 'polypeptide(L)'
;MERSSFEIFKSNICHLVKDKGELSFIRDMLCSDEVSKLYERKWYAECLYLLAMIDSLSRKNNIPLYNGYNKLRTGKLDTVLYPSDIIAMYTLSGDESILKKSYESSIPEFKRFNIVENEIANVV
;
A
#
# COMPACT_ATOMS: atom_id res chain seq x y z
N MET A 1 3.79 -21.55 -3.02
CA MET A 1 3.23 -20.60 -2.03
C MET A 1 2.06 -19.92 -2.72
N GLU A 2 0.86 -20.10 -2.19
CA GLU A 2 -0.38 -19.57 -2.76
C GLU A 2 -0.47 -18.05 -2.54
N ARG A 3 -1.07 -17.31 -3.48
CA ARG A 3 -1.27 -15.86 -3.32
C ARG A 3 -2.33 -15.62 -2.25
N SER A 4 -1.94 -15.02 -1.13
CA SER A 4 -2.89 -14.61 -0.09
C SER A 4 -3.86 -13.54 -0.61
N SER A 5 -4.97 -13.32 0.08
CA SER A 5 -5.81 -12.15 -0.20
C SER A 5 -5.00 -10.86 -0.02
N PHE A 6 -5.42 -9.81 -0.73
CA PHE A 6 -4.75 -8.51 -0.65
C PHE A 6 -4.79 -7.93 0.77
N GLU A 7 -5.90 -8.11 1.50
CA GLU A 7 -6.01 -7.67 2.90
C GLU A 7 -5.01 -8.37 3.83
N ILE A 8 -4.84 -9.69 3.68
CA ILE A 8 -3.83 -10.44 4.44
C ILE A 8 -2.43 -9.93 4.10
N PHE A 9 -2.16 -9.66 2.81
CA PHE A 9 -0.89 -9.09 2.39
C PHE A 9 -0.62 -7.73 3.05
N LYS A 10 -1.59 -6.80 3.04
CA LYS A 10 -1.47 -5.49 3.69
C LYS A 10 -1.15 -5.63 5.18
N SER A 11 -1.91 -6.48 5.88
CA SER A 11 -1.71 -6.74 7.31
C SER A 11 -0.30 -7.29 7.60
N ASN A 12 0.16 -8.27 6.82
CA ASN A 12 1.51 -8.83 6.94
C ASN A 12 2.59 -7.76 6.74
N ILE A 13 2.43 -6.85 5.78
CA ILE A 13 3.38 -5.75 5.58
C ILE A 13 3.38 -4.80 6.78
N CYS A 14 2.22 -4.41 7.32
CA CYS A 14 2.15 -3.55 8.50
C CYS A 14 2.80 -4.19 9.73
N HIS A 15 2.54 -5.49 9.97
CA HIS A 15 3.23 -6.25 11.02
C HIS A 15 4.74 -6.29 10.79
N LEU A 16 5.19 -6.53 9.56
CA LEU A 16 6.62 -6.56 9.23
C LEU A 16 7.31 -5.21 9.49
N VAL A 17 6.64 -4.08 9.18
CA VAL A 17 7.13 -2.73 9.51
C VAL A 17 7.21 -2.54 11.03
N LYS A 18 6.17 -2.97 11.78
CA LYS A 18 6.12 -2.87 13.24
C LYS A 18 7.24 -3.67 13.92
N ASP A 19 7.49 -4.89 13.45
CA ASP A 19 8.46 -5.82 14.05
C ASP A 19 9.91 -5.42 13.76
N LYS A 20 10.19 -4.95 12.53
CA LYS A 20 11.56 -4.60 12.11
C LYS A 20 11.95 -3.14 12.36
N GLY A 21 10.95 -2.27 12.47
CA GLY A 21 11.12 -0.82 12.37
C GLY A 21 11.21 -0.33 10.92
N GLU A 22 10.81 0.92 10.72
CA GLU A 22 10.61 1.54 9.40
C GLU A 22 11.89 1.55 8.54
N LEU A 23 13.03 1.93 9.13
CA LEU A 23 14.30 2.04 8.40
C LEU A 23 14.84 0.67 7.96
N SER A 24 14.77 -0.33 8.86
CA SER A 24 15.16 -1.70 8.55
C SER A 24 14.27 -2.28 7.47
N PHE A 25 12.95 -2.03 7.54
CA PHE A 25 12.01 -2.46 6.52
C PHE A 25 12.35 -1.87 5.15
N ILE A 26 12.54 -0.54 5.05
CA ILE A 26 12.91 0.12 3.79
C ILE A 26 14.17 -0.51 3.21
N ARG A 27 15.24 -0.60 4.01
CA ARG A 27 16.51 -1.20 3.57
C ARG A 27 16.32 -2.62 3.05
N ASP A 28 15.64 -3.47 3.82
CA ASP A 28 15.45 -4.87 3.47
C ASP A 28 14.67 -5.02 2.16
N MET A 29 13.61 -4.23 1.96
CA MET A 29 12.80 -4.25 0.73
C MET A 29 13.57 -3.75 -0.50
N LEU A 30 14.44 -2.76 -0.32
CA LEU A 30 15.31 -2.26 -1.40
C LEU A 30 16.41 -3.27 -1.74
N CYS A 31 17.04 -3.89 -0.74
CA CYS A 31 18.08 -4.89 -0.95
C CYS A 31 17.56 -6.20 -1.54
N SER A 32 16.33 -6.59 -1.21
CA SER A 32 15.72 -7.81 -1.75
C SER A 32 15.04 -7.59 -3.11
N ASP A 33 14.87 -6.34 -3.55
CA ASP A 33 14.15 -5.96 -4.78
C ASP A 33 12.74 -6.59 -4.85
N GLU A 34 12.04 -6.61 -3.72
CA GLU A 34 10.76 -7.32 -3.59
C GLU A 34 9.65 -6.73 -4.47
N VAL A 35 9.69 -5.40 -4.69
CA VAL A 35 8.74 -4.71 -5.58
C VAL A 35 8.87 -5.24 -7.02
N SER A 36 10.08 -5.40 -7.54
CA SER A 36 10.31 -5.92 -8.89
C SER A 36 9.85 -7.38 -9.02
N LYS A 37 10.10 -8.21 -8.00
CA LYS A 37 9.61 -9.60 -7.97
C LYS A 37 8.08 -9.68 -8.02
N LEU A 38 7.39 -8.81 -7.28
CA LEU A 38 5.91 -8.74 -7.32
C LEU A 38 5.42 -8.29 -8.70
N TYR A 39 6.12 -7.34 -9.33
CA TYR A 39 5.82 -6.89 -10.68
C TYR A 39 5.97 -8.01 -11.72
N GLU A 40 7.07 -8.76 -11.70
CA GLU A 40 7.31 -9.89 -12.61
C GLU A 40 6.26 -10.99 -12.46
N ARG A 41 5.76 -11.22 -11.24
CA ARG A 41 4.64 -12.13 -10.96
C ARG A 41 3.28 -11.59 -11.37
N LYS A 42 3.20 -10.36 -11.87
CA LYS A 42 1.97 -9.63 -12.21
C LYS A 42 1.04 -9.41 -11.01
N TRP A 43 1.59 -9.38 -9.80
CA TRP A 43 0.85 -9.09 -8.57
C TRP A 43 0.85 -7.58 -8.34
N TYR A 44 0.15 -6.87 -9.23
CA TYR A 44 0.26 -5.41 -9.33
C TYR A 44 -0.29 -4.66 -8.11
N ALA A 45 -1.35 -5.17 -7.48
CA ALA A 45 -1.90 -4.55 -6.28
C ALA A 45 -0.89 -4.59 -5.13
N GLU A 46 -0.29 -5.76 -4.88
CA GLU A 46 0.74 -5.99 -3.87
C GLU A 46 2.02 -5.21 -4.18
N CYS A 47 2.43 -5.20 -5.46
CA CYS A 47 3.58 -4.44 -5.94
C CYS A 47 3.43 -2.94 -5.65
N LEU A 48 2.29 -2.36 -6.04
CA LEU A 48 2.03 -0.93 -5.88
C LEU A 48 1.78 -0.57 -4.41
N TYR A 49 1.15 -1.46 -3.62
CA TYR A 49 1.01 -1.29 -2.18
C TYR A 49 2.38 -1.23 -1.49
N LEU A 50 3.26 -2.18 -1.80
CA LEU A 50 4.60 -2.23 -1.20
C LEU A 50 5.42 -1.00 -1.58
N LEU A 51 5.34 -0.56 -2.85
CA LEU A 51 5.99 0.67 -3.29
C LEU A 51 5.44 1.90 -2.57
N ALA A 52 4.12 2.02 -2.41
CA ALA A 52 3.51 3.10 -1.64
C ALA A 52 3.93 3.09 -0.17
N MET A 53 4.06 1.90 0.42
CA MET A 53 4.55 1.73 1.79
C MET A 53 5.98 2.25 1.93
N ILE A 54 6.88 1.82 1.05
CA ILE A 54 8.29 2.27 1.04
C ILE A 54 8.36 3.79 0.83
N ASP A 55 7.61 4.34 -0.12
CA ASP A 55 7.59 5.78 -0.41
C ASP A 55 7.04 6.59 0.78
N SER A 56 5.97 6.11 1.41
CA SER A 56 5.34 6.76 2.57
C SER A 56 6.28 6.79 3.77
N LEU A 57 6.91 5.66 4.08
CA LEU A 57 7.91 5.59 5.15
C LEU A 57 9.15 6.41 4.82
N SER A 58 9.58 6.46 3.56
CA SER A 58 10.70 7.30 3.13
C SER A 58 10.39 8.78 3.33
N ARG A 59 9.20 9.24 2.93
CA ARG A 59 8.75 10.63 3.20
C ARG A 59 8.71 10.91 4.70
N LYS A 60 8.12 10.02 5.50
CA LYS A 60 8.03 10.16 6.96
C LYS A 60 9.41 10.31 7.62
N ASN A 61 10.41 9.59 7.11
CA ASN A 61 11.78 9.58 7.64
C ASN A 61 12.74 10.55 6.92
N ASN A 62 12.25 11.43 6.03
CA ASN A 62 13.06 12.34 5.22
C ASN A 62 14.15 11.65 4.37
N ILE A 63 13.84 10.46 3.86
CA ILE A 63 14.73 9.67 3.01
C ILE A 63 14.37 9.94 1.53
N PRO A 64 15.36 10.23 0.67
CA PRO A 64 15.12 10.36 -0.77
C PRO A 64 14.52 9.08 -1.36
N LEU A 65 13.57 9.24 -2.28
CA LEU A 65 12.95 8.09 -2.95
C LEU A 65 13.98 7.33 -3.80
N TYR A 66 13.97 6.00 -3.70
CA TYR A 66 14.79 5.14 -4.55
C TYR A 66 14.34 5.24 -6.01
N ASN A 67 15.23 5.66 -6.89
CA ASN A 67 14.94 5.95 -8.30
C ASN A 67 14.67 4.71 -9.17
N GLY A 68 15.08 3.50 -8.73
CA GLY A 68 14.86 2.25 -9.46
C GLY A 68 13.39 1.95 -9.76
N TYR A 69 12.47 2.46 -8.93
CA TYR A 69 11.02 2.26 -9.11
C TYR A 69 10.29 3.41 -9.82
N ASN A 70 11.00 4.38 -10.41
CA ASN A 70 10.36 5.56 -11.02
C ASN A 70 9.34 5.21 -12.12
N LYS A 71 9.61 4.17 -12.92
CA LYS A 71 8.66 3.70 -13.93
C LYS A 71 7.38 3.12 -13.32
N LEU A 72 7.48 2.48 -12.16
CA LEU A 72 6.30 1.94 -11.46
C LEU A 72 5.45 3.07 -10.86
N ARG A 73 6.09 4.17 -10.44
CA ARG A 73 5.40 5.35 -9.91
C ARG A 73 4.55 6.10 -10.94
N THR A 74 4.72 5.84 -12.25
CA THR A 74 3.86 6.41 -13.30
C THR A 74 2.61 5.59 -13.57
N GLY A 75 2.54 4.35 -13.07
CA GLY A 75 1.36 3.49 -13.18
C GLY A 75 0.38 3.68 -12.02
N LYS A 76 -0.83 3.13 -12.17
CA LYS A 76 -1.85 2.98 -11.13
C LYS A 76 -2.78 1.82 -11.48
N LEU A 77 -3.57 1.35 -10.53
CA LEU A 77 -4.60 0.35 -10.79
C LEU A 77 -5.79 0.96 -11.55
N ASP A 78 -6.45 0.17 -12.40
CA ASP A 78 -7.62 0.62 -13.17
C ASP A 78 -8.81 0.94 -12.26
N THR A 79 -8.97 0.19 -11.18
CA THR A 79 -10.03 0.36 -10.19
C THR A 79 -9.46 0.81 -8.84
N VAL A 80 -10.29 1.50 -8.06
CA VAL A 80 -9.94 1.88 -6.69
C VAL A 80 -10.12 0.69 -5.75
N LEU A 81 -9.07 0.34 -5.02
CA LEU A 81 -9.10 -0.69 -3.98
C LEU A 81 -9.42 -0.04 -2.63
N TYR A 82 -10.63 -0.29 -2.15
CA TYR A 82 -11.07 0.12 -0.83
C TYR A 82 -10.85 -1.01 0.20
N PRO A 83 -10.57 -0.68 1.48
CA PRO A 83 -10.58 -1.66 2.55
C PRO A 83 -11.93 -2.36 2.69
N SER A 84 -11.91 -3.63 3.10
CA SER A 84 -13.13 -4.44 3.28
C SER A 84 -14.17 -3.76 4.18
N ASP A 85 -13.74 -3.11 5.26
CA ASP A 85 -14.66 -2.44 6.20
C ASP A 85 -15.39 -1.26 5.55
N ILE A 86 -14.70 -0.51 4.68
CA ILE A 86 -15.28 0.61 3.93
C ILE A 86 -16.32 0.09 2.92
N ILE A 87 -16.02 -1.01 2.23
CA ILE A 87 -16.96 -1.66 1.32
C ILE A 87 -18.18 -2.20 2.08
N ALA A 88 -17.99 -2.79 3.25
CA ALA A 88 -19.08 -3.30 4.09
C ALA A 88 -20.00 -2.15 4.53
N MET A 89 -19.45 -1.05 5.03
CA MET A 89 -20.22 0.12 5.44
C MET A 89 -21.00 0.75 4.28
N TYR A 90 -20.38 0.86 3.09
CA TYR A 90 -21.06 1.33 1.88
C TYR A 90 -22.21 0.38 1.49
N THR A 91 -21.97 -0.93 1.48
CA THR A 91 -22.98 -1.93 1.07
C THR A 91 -24.20 -1.92 2.01
N LEU A 92 -23.99 -1.71 3.31
CA LEU A 92 -25.07 -1.67 4.31
C LEU A 92 -25.88 -0.36 4.27
N SER A 93 -25.24 0.76 3.97
CA SER A 93 -25.87 2.09 4.03
C SER A 93 -26.36 2.61 2.68
N GLY A 94 -25.73 2.20 1.57
CA GLY A 94 -25.88 2.81 0.25
C GLY A 94 -25.28 4.23 0.14
N ASP A 95 -24.58 4.73 1.17
CA ASP A 95 -24.06 6.10 1.19
C ASP A 95 -22.71 6.21 0.46
N GLU A 96 -22.73 6.77 -0.76
CA GLU A 96 -21.53 7.04 -1.56
C GLU A 96 -20.54 8.00 -0.87
N SER A 97 -20.99 8.80 0.11
CA SER A 97 -20.11 9.71 0.85
C SER A 97 -19.01 8.96 1.61
N ILE A 98 -19.24 7.69 1.97
CA ILE A 98 -18.27 6.82 2.65
C ILE A 98 -17.06 6.54 1.75
N LEU A 99 -17.31 6.19 0.48
CA LEU A 99 -16.25 5.94 -0.50
C LEU A 99 -15.47 7.23 -0.80
N LYS A 100 -16.19 8.34 -1.02
CA LYS A 100 -15.56 9.63 -1.32
C LYS A 100 -14.65 10.11 -0.18
N LYS A 101 -15.15 10.11 1.06
CA LYS A 101 -14.37 10.55 2.24
C LYS A 101 -13.16 9.67 2.48
N SER A 102 -13.29 8.34 2.33
CA SER A 102 -12.16 7.43 2.51
C SER A 102 -11.09 7.64 1.43
N TYR A 103 -11.48 7.85 0.18
CA TYR A 103 -10.54 8.18 -0.89
C TYR A 103 -9.85 9.54 -0.70
N GLU A 104 -10.59 10.54 -0.21
CA GLU A 104 -10.05 11.88 0.04
C GLU A 104 -8.99 11.87 1.14
N SER A 105 -9.25 11.15 2.24
CA SER A 105 -8.37 11.02 3.40
C SER A 105 -7.19 10.07 3.21
N SER A 106 -7.14 9.33 2.10
CA SER A 106 -6.09 8.33 1.89
C SER A 106 -4.70 8.94 1.77
N ILE A 107 -3.72 8.23 2.33
CA ILE A 107 -2.31 8.55 2.30
C ILE A 107 -1.86 8.77 0.84
N PRO A 108 -1.22 9.91 0.50
CA PRO A 108 -0.95 10.31 -0.87
C PRO A 108 -0.23 9.24 -1.71
N GLU A 109 0.72 8.52 -1.11
CA GLU A 109 1.50 7.50 -1.78
C GLU A 109 0.67 6.30 -2.24
N PHE A 110 -0.34 5.92 -1.47
CA PHE A 110 -1.29 4.83 -1.79
C PHE A 110 -2.37 5.32 -2.74
N LYS A 111 -2.93 6.50 -2.46
CA LYS A 111 -3.95 7.15 -3.29
C LYS A 111 -3.51 7.30 -4.74
N ARG A 112 -2.24 7.66 -4.97
CA ARG A 112 -1.62 7.73 -6.31
C ARG A 112 -1.81 6.45 -7.12
N PHE A 113 -1.84 5.29 -6.47
CA PHE A 113 -2.01 3.99 -7.10
C PHE A 113 -3.45 3.48 -7.11
N ASN A 114 -4.43 4.32 -6.77
CA ASN A 114 -5.82 3.94 -6.56
C ASN A 114 -6.00 2.92 -5.42
N ILE A 115 -5.15 3.00 -4.39
CA ILE A 115 -5.29 2.19 -3.18
C ILE A 115 -5.72 3.12 -2.05
N VAL A 116 -6.82 2.80 -1.38
CA VAL A 116 -7.27 3.53 -0.20
C VAL A 116 -6.65 2.90 1.02
N GLU A 117 -5.65 3.60 1.56
CA GLU A 117 -5.07 3.33 2.86
C GLU A 117 -5.05 4.62 3.66
N ASN A 118 -5.58 4.60 4.89
CA ASN A 118 -5.71 5.81 5.71
C ASN A 118 -4.69 5.82 6.85
N GLU A 119 -4.25 4.65 7.32
CA GLU A 119 -3.34 4.51 8.45
C GLU A 119 -2.38 3.33 8.24
N ILE A 120 -1.09 3.55 8.52
CA ILE A 120 -0.05 2.50 8.39
C ILE A 120 0.33 1.90 9.76
N ALA A 121 -0.02 2.58 10.86
CA ALA A 121 0.59 2.36 12.17
C ALA A 121 -0.38 2.00 13.31
N ASN A 122 -1.68 1.83 13.06
CA ASN A 122 -2.67 1.47 14.08
C ASN A 122 -3.25 0.07 13.85
N VAL A 123 -2.40 -0.95 13.87
CA VAL A 123 -2.88 -2.31 14.14
C VAL A 123 -2.78 -2.50 15.66
N VAL A 124 -3.89 -2.24 16.34
CA VAL A 124 -4.11 -2.55 17.76
C VAL A 124 -4.28 -4.06 17.90
#